data_AF-A0A7C8EBR6-F1
#
_entry.id   AF-A0A7C8EBR6-F1
#
_cell.length_a   1.000
_cell.length_b   1.000
_cell.length_c   1.000
_cell.angle_alpha   90.00
_cell.angle_beta   90.00
_cell.angle_gamma   90.00
#
_symmetry.space_group_name_H-M   'P 1'
#
loop_
_entity.id
_entity.type
_entity.pdbx_description
1 polymer ?
#
loop_
_entity_poly.entity_id
_entity_poly.type
_entity_poly.pdbx_seq_one_letter_code
_entity_poly.pdbx_strand_id
1 'polypeptide(L)'
;MLGCHIGRMFQVTVAGGSYQDGLSAVLQGVPPGMLITEQEIYGDLLLRKPGADELSSPRKEPDLPVIYSGVNAADTIEGAANRNHTNGTPLAILIPNLDRHFIHIKQYQDTNRTPRPGHASYASFAKYGPDDDAIGAGLFSGRYTSTIVAAGYVAKKILKRCGIEVFSYIRELAGVRCDDIDHAKALEYTEAYKKMRCDFDPFYQEIYVKNRITAEMRFLEKTRILAQVENEIDDIRQKTPKMIPEEIRERYGVHHIVNCPDIDVSEQMVEAANKISATGDSCGGVVQVVVTGVPAGLGEPVFSKLDGELGRMLGIGAVKGVEVGAGFAVKDMTGFECNDQMHAEDGKVVFDSNNAGGITGGLATGQPIIARLAVKPTPTIDKPQHTIDKYTLENKDLAAITRRDATIVGRIWPVAENYTAMVILDNLMAHYGYQKLKNGE
;
A
#
# COMPACT_ATOMS: atom_id res chain seq x y z
N MET A 1 -5.24 -7.44 20.69
CA MET A 1 -4.11 -6.56 20.34
C MET A 1 -4.65 -5.14 20.24
N LEU A 2 -3.98 -4.15 20.85
CA LEU A 2 -4.29 -2.74 20.64
C LEU A 2 -3.53 -2.23 19.41
N GLY A 3 -4.13 -1.32 18.62
CA GLY A 3 -3.45 -0.69 17.47
C GLY A 3 -3.85 -1.17 16.07
N CYS A 4 -4.91 -1.96 15.94
CA CYS A 4 -5.44 -2.39 14.63
C CYS A 4 -6.46 -1.40 14.03
N HIS A 5 -6.45 -0.14 14.46
CA HIS A 5 -7.38 0.90 14.00
C HIS A 5 -6.64 2.21 13.68
N ILE A 6 -7.18 2.98 12.73
CA ILE A 6 -6.74 4.34 12.37
C ILE A 6 -7.95 5.22 12.05
N GLY A 7 -7.79 6.54 12.18
CA GLY A 7 -8.78 7.55 11.80
C GLY A 7 -9.71 7.97 12.93
N ARG A 8 -10.34 9.14 12.75
CA ARG A 8 -11.32 9.74 13.67
C ARG A 8 -12.70 9.78 13.02
N MET A 9 -12.77 10.29 11.79
CA MET A 9 -13.96 10.43 10.95
C MET A 9 -14.03 9.29 9.92
N PHE A 10 -12.94 9.04 9.19
CA PHE A 10 -12.79 7.89 8.31
C PHE A 10 -12.01 6.80 9.05
N GLN A 11 -12.73 5.93 9.75
CA GLN A 11 -12.13 4.95 10.63
C GLN A 11 -11.93 3.63 9.89
N VAL A 12 -10.74 3.04 10.03
CA VAL A 12 -10.42 1.74 9.45
C VAL A 12 -9.95 0.81 10.54
N THR A 13 -10.59 -0.35 10.66
CA THR A 13 -10.17 -1.45 11.53
C THR A 13 -9.81 -2.65 10.67
N VAL A 14 -8.72 -3.31 11.00
CA VAL A 14 -8.17 -4.41 10.19
C VAL A 14 -7.88 -5.64 11.04
N ALA A 15 -8.04 -6.82 10.46
CA ALA A 15 -7.86 -8.09 11.14
C ALA A 15 -7.39 -9.21 10.20
N GLY A 16 -7.03 -10.35 10.80
CA GLY A 16 -6.58 -11.55 10.10
C GLY A 16 -5.06 -11.71 10.06
N GLY A 17 -4.60 -12.74 9.35
CA GLY A 17 -3.20 -13.11 9.28
C GLY A 17 -2.89 -13.96 8.05
N SER A 18 -1.62 -14.19 7.77
CA SER A 18 -1.17 -14.84 6.52
C SER A 18 -1.64 -16.29 6.36
N TYR A 19 -1.84 -17.01 7.46
CA TYR A 19 -2.25 -18.42 7.46
C TYR A 19 -3.64 -18.66 8.05
N GLN A 20 -4.33 -17.59 8.47
CA GLN A 20 -5.74 -17.64 8.86
C GLN A 20 -6.62 -17.76 7.61
N ASP A 21 -7.95 -17.86 7.75
CA ASP A 21 -8.86 -18.00 6.60
C ASP A 21 -8.86 -16.79 5.67
N GLY A 22 -8.42 -15.64 6.17
CA GLY A 22 -8.23 -14.45 5.37
C GLY A 22 -7.90 -13.25 6.23
N LEU A 23 -8.05 -12.08 5.61
CA LEU A 23 -7.94 -10.78 6.23
C LEU A 23 -9.23 -10.01 6.04
N SER A 24 -9.44 -8.99 6.87
CA SER A 24 -10.58 -8.10 6.72
C SER A 24 -10.20 -6.65 6.99
N ALA A 25 -10.87 -5.76 6.28
CA ALA A 25 -10.88 -4.33 6.54
C ALA A 25 -12.34 -3.89 6.76
N VAL A 26 -12.60 -3.22 7.88
CA VAL A 26 -13.91 -2.64 8.22
C VAL A 26 -13.75 -1.13 8.26
N LEU A 27 -14.46 -0.45 7.39
CA LEU A 27 -14.40 0.99 7.19
C LEU A 27 -15.67 1.66 7.71
N GLN A 28 -15.51 2.75 8.45
CA GLN A 28 -16.59 3.64 8.87
C GLN A 28 -16.35 5.05 8.31
N GLY A 29 -17.43 5.81 8.11
CA GLY A 29 -17.35 7.14 7.49
C GLY A 29 -17.32 7.11 5.96
N VAL A 30 -17.61 5.97 5.33
CA VAL A 30 -17.79 5.89 3.87
C VAL A 30 -19.11 6.59 3.49
N PRO A 31 -19.09 7.63 2.63
CA PRO A 31 -20.31 8.31 2.20
C PRO A 31 -21.26 7.35 1.46
N PRO A 32 -22.60 7.46 1.64
CA PRO A 32 -23.56 6.68 0.87
C PRO A 32 -23.62 7.12 -0.61
N GLY A 33 -24.20 6.28 -1.47
CA GLY A 33 -24.45 6.57 -2.88
C GLY A 33 -23.25 6.34 -3.81
N MET A 34 -22.22 5.60 -3.36
CA MET A 34 -21.05 5.30 -4.17
C MET A 34 -21.08 3.87 -4.68
N LEU A 35 -20.91 3.69 -6.00
CA LEU A 35 -20.58 2.38 -6.54
C LEU A 35 -19.10 2.09 -6.28
N ILE A 36 -18.82 0.99 -5.59
CA ILE A 36 -17.47 0.47 -5.33
C ILE A 36 -17.50 -1.02 -5.68
N THR A 37 -16.57 -1.47 -6.51
CA THR A 37 -16.53 -2.87 -6.96
C THR A 37 -15.29 -3.61 -6.48
N GLU A 38 -15.39 -4.94 -6.37
CA GLU A 38 -14.23 -5.78 -6.07
C GLU A 38 -13.12 -5.67 -7.12
N GLN A 39 -13.47 -5.52 -8.39
CA GLN A 39 -12.50 -5.36 -9.49
C GLN A 39 -11.63 -4.11 -9.30
N GLU A 40 -12.26 -3.02 -8.90
CA GLU A 40 -11.61 -1.75 -8.62
C GLU A 40 -10.66 -1.84 -7.42
N ILE A 41 -11.12 -2.41 -6.32
CA ILE A 41 -10.29 -2.66 -5.13
C ILE A 41 -9.12 -3.60 -5.50
N TYR A 42 -9.38 -4.61 -6.33
CA TYR A 42 -8.38 -5.55 -6.77
C TYR A 42 -7.27 -4.91 -7.63
N GLY A 43 -7.62 -3.94 -8.46
CA GLY A 43 -6.67 -3.17 -9.26
C GLY A 43 -5.57 -2.52 -8.42
N ASP A 44 -5.88 -2.17 -7.17
CA ASP A 44 -4.91 -1.64 -6.20
C ASP A 44 -4.20 -2.77 -5.42
N LEU A 45 -4.93 -3.80 -5.01
CA LEU A 45 -4.36 -4.95 -4.29
C LEU A 45 -3.29 -5.67 -5.11
N LEU A 46 -3.45 -5.74 -6.44
CA LEU A 46 -2.51 -6.47 -7.28
C LEU A 46 -1.12 -5.83 -7.36
N LEU A 47 -1.02 -4.53 -7.07
CA LEU A 47 0.24 -3.77 -7.19
C LEU A 47 1.26 -4.19 -6.12
N ARG A 48 0.79 -4.68 -4.96
CA ARG A 48 1.64 -5.13 -3.84
C ARG A 48 1.85 -6.65 -3.79
N LYS A 49 1.24 -7.41 -4.71
CA LYS A 49 1.32 -8.87 -4.73
C LYS A 49 2.78 -9.31 -4.94
N PRO A 50 3.23 -10.38 -4.25
CA PRO A 50 4.47 -11.05 -4.62
C PRO A 50 4.28 -11.81 -5.95
N GLY A 51 5.38 -12.18 -6.59
CA GLY A 51 5.39 -13.10 -7.73
C GLY A 51 4.99 -12.48 -9.05
N ALA A 52 5.03 -11.15 -9.14
CA ALA A 52 4.74 -10.38 -10.34
C ALA A 52 5.95 -10.31 -11.29
N ASP A 53 7.17 -10.37 -10.74
CA ASP A 53 8.41 -10.12 -11.45
C ASP A 53 9.60 -10.80 -10.76
N GLU A 54 10.78 -10.69 -11.38
CA GLU A 54 12.04 -11.29 -10.93
C GLU A 54 12.59 -10.74 -9.61
N LEU A 55 12.18 -9.55 -9.17
CA LEU A 55 12.61 -8.97 -7.90
C LEU A 55 11.74 -9.44 -6.71
N SER A 56 10.68 -10.19 -6.98
CA SER A 56 9.69 -10.62 -6.01
C SER A 56 9.68 -12.14 -5.79
N SER A 57 9.24 -12.56 -4.59
CA SER A 57 9.12 -13.96 -4.23
C SER A 57 8.04 -14.67 -5.04
N PRO A 58 8.20 -15.97 -5.36
CA PRO A 58 7.32 -16.67 -6.33
C PRO A 58 5.94 -17.07 -5.78
N ARG A 59 5.51 -16.52 -4.62
CA ARG A 59 4.27 -16.88 -3.93
C ARG A 59 3.04 -16.63 -4.82
N LYS A 60 1.96 -17.37 -4.59
CA LYS A 60 0.81 -17.44 -5.50
C LYS A 60 -0.45 -16.80 -4.93
N GLU A 61 -0.31 -15.79 -4.08
CA GLU A 61 -1.42 -15.15 -3.36
C GLU A 61 -2.34 -14.38 -4.33
N PRO A 62 -3.58 -14.85 -4.61
CA PRO A 62 -4.44 -14.24 -5.63
C PRO A 62 -5.02 -12.89 -5.22
N ASP A 63 -5.33 -12.72 -3.93
CA ASP A 63 -5.75 -11.46 -3.29
C ASP A 63 -7.10 -10.91 -3.71
N LEU A 64 -8.04 -11.81 -4.01
CA LEU A 64 -9.37 -11.46 -4.50
C LEU A 64 -10.24 -10.92 -3.35
N PRO A 65 -10.59 -9.63 -3.33
CA PRO A 65 -11.46 -9.05 -2.30
C PRO A 65 -12.92 -9.48 -2.50
N VAL A 66 -13.70 -9.42 -1.42
CA VAL A 66 -15.15 -9.56 -1.41
C VAL A 66 -15.75 -8.46 -0.55
N ILE A 67 -16.64 -7.65 -1.13
CA ILE A 67 -17.43 -6.69 -0.36
C ILE A 67 -18.53 -7.48 0.36
N TYR A 68 -18.52 -7.44 1.69
CA TYR A 68 -19.40 -8.24 2.54
C TYR A 68 -20.60 -7.46 3.10
N SER A 69 -20.38 -6.19 3.48
CA SER A 69 -21.42 -5.29 4.02
C SER A 69 -21.17 -3.86 3.56
N GLY A 70 -22.07 -2.92 3.88
CA GLY A 70 -21.89 -1.50 3.58
C GLY A 70 -22.51 -1.01 2.28
N VAL A 71 -23.17 -1.90 1.52
CA VAL A 71 -23.85 -1.59 0.26
C VAL A 71 -25.31 -2.07 0.26
N ASN A 72 -26.15 -1.44 -0.55
CA ASN A 72 -27.54 -1.86 -0.75
C ASN A 72 -27.62 -3.20 -1.49
N ALA A 73 -28.34 -4.17 -0.93
CA ALA A 73 -28.50 -5.50 -1.54
C ALA A 73 -29.42 -5.49 -2.77
N ALA A 74 -30.35 -4.54 -2.84
CA ALA A 74 -31.33 -4.34 -3.90
C ALA A 74 -31.58 -2.85 -4.09
N ASP A 75 -32.34 -2.48 -5.13
CA ASP A 75 -32.85 -1.12 -5.24
C ASP A 75 -33.80 -0.86 -4.06
N THR A 76 -33.54 0.20 -3.29
CA THR A 76 -34.27 0.42 -2.03
C THR A 76 -35.65 1.04 -2.24
N ILE A 77 -35.84 1.72 -3.37
CA ILE A 77 -37.09 2.34 -3.80
C ILE A 77 -37.16 2.14 -5.31
N GLU A 78 -38.36 1.87 -5.85
CA GLU A 78 -38.56 1.71 -7.29
C GLU A 78 -37.97 2.92 -8.06
N GLY A 79 -37.00 2.63 -8.94
CA GLY A 79 -36.37 3.64 -9.78
C GLY A 79 -35.22 4.42 -9.13
N ALA A 80 -34.84 4.11 -7.89
CA ALA A 80 -33.69 4.77 -7.24
C ALA A 80 -32.34 4.31 -7.83
N ALA A 81 -32.31 3.17 -8.52
CA ALA A 81 -31.12 2.60 -9.15
C ALA A 81 -29.91 2.56 -8.19
N ASN A 82 -30.16 2.24 -6.92
CA ASN A 82 -29.14 2.37 -5.86
C ASN A 82 -28.67 1.02 -5.30
N ARG A 83 -28.98 -0.09 -5.98
CA ARG A 83 -28.39 -1.40 -5.71
C ARG A 83 -26.86 -1.31 -5.81
N ASN A 84 -26.15 -2.01 -4.92
CA ASN A 84 -24.68 -2.01 -4.83
C ASN A 84 -24.02 -0.65 -4.53
N HIS A 85 -24.80 0.40 -4.28
CA HIS A 85 -24.27 1.65 -3.77
C HIS A 85 -24.01 1.55 -2.27
N THR A 86 -22.96 2.21 -1.80
CA THR A 86 -22.69 2.38 -0.37
C THR A 86 -23.92 2.96 0.32
N ASN A 87 -24.21 2.51 1.54
CA ASN A 87 -25.44 2.89 2.24
C ASN A 87 -25.20 3.58 3.59
N GLY A 88 -23.94 3.96 3.88
CA GLY A 88 -23.54 4.64 5.10
C GLY A 88 -23.34 3.73 6.32
N THR A 89 -23.73 2.44 6.23
CA THR A 89 -23.32 1.44 7.23
C THR A 89 -21.84 1.07 7.04
N PRO A 90 -21.17 0.48 8.05
CA PRO A 90 -19.79 0.07 7.92
C PRO A 90 -19.54 -0.86 6.72
N LEU A 91 -18.58 -0.49 5.88
CA LEU A 91 -18.15 -1.24 4.71
C LEU A 91 -17.12 -2.28 5.14
N ALA A 92 -17.47 -3.56 5.02
CA ALA A 92 -16.56 -4.66 5.31
C ALA A 92 -16.05 -5.29 4.02
N ILE A 93 -14.73 -5.38 3.88
CA ILE A 93 -14.03 -6.03 2.77
C ILE A 93 -13.30 -7.24 3.33
N LEU A 94 -13.60 -8.42 2.80
CA LEU A 94 -12.91 -9.68 3.12
C LEU A 94 -11.87 -9.98 2.05
N ILE A 95 -10.72 -10.50 2.45
CA ILE A 95 -9.63 -10.92 1.55
C ILE A 95 -9.25 -12.36 1.94
N PRO A 96 -9.93 -13.38 1.39
CA PRO A 96 -9.66 -14.77 1.71
C PRO A 96 -8.24 -15.21 1.32
N ASN A 97 -7.63 -16.07 2.13
CA ASN A 97 -6.35 -16.68 1.79
C ASN A 97 -6.61 -17.98 0.98
N LEU A 98 -6.34 -17.93 -0.32
CA LEU A 98 -6.54 -19.06 -1.25
C LEU A 98 -5.28 -19.88 -1.51
N ASP A 99 -4.10 -19.42 -1.07
CA ASP A 99 -2.82 -20.11 -1.25
C ASP A 99 -2.26 -20.51 0.13
N ARG A 100 -2.84 -21.54 0.75
CA ARG A 100 -2.41 -22.07 2.05
C ARG A 100 -2.00 -23.52 1.91
N HIS A 101 -0.74 -23.82 2.21
CA HIS A 101 -0.22 -25.17 2.16
C HIS A 101 0.25 -25.64 3.54
N PHE A 102 -0.25 -26.79 3.97
CA PHE A 102 0.14 -27.43 5.25
C PHE A 102 1.65 -27.70 5.36
N ILE A 103 2.33 -27.92 4.24
CA ILE A 103 3.79 -28.12 4.24
C ILE A 103 4.54 -26.91 4.80
N HIS A 104 4.04 -25.69 4.55
CA HIS A 104 4.66 -24.48 5.09
C HIS A 104 4.45 -24.39 6.61
N ILE A 105 3.31 -24.85 7.13
CA ILE A 105 3.05 -24.86 8.58
C ILE A 105 4.09 -25.69 9.31
N LYS A 106 4.40 -26.90 8.80
CA LYS A 106 5.41 -27.76 9.40
C LYS A 106 6.81 -27.12 9.35
N GLN A 107 7.19 -26.53 8.22
CA GLN A 107 8.46 -25.79 8.10
C GLN A 107 8.55 -24.63 9.11
N TYR A 108 7.44 -23.91 9.34
CA TYR A 108 7.40 -22.86 10.36
C TYR A 108 7.51 -23.45 11.76
N GLN A 109 6.86 -24.57 12.08
CA GLN A 109 7.00 -25.22 13.40
C GLN A 109 8.46 -25.60 13.68
N ASP A 110 9.15 -26.18 12.70
CA ASP A 110 10.54 -26.61 12.82
C ASP A 110 11.49 -25.42 13.02
N THR A 111 11.19 -24.27 12.41
CA THR A 111 12.03 -23.05 12.46
C THR A 111 11.54 -21.99 13.44
N ASN A 112 10.39 -22.15 14.09
CA ASN A 112 9.79 -21.12 14.96
C ASN A 112 10.67 -20.81 16.18
N ARG A 113 11.50 -21.78 16.59
CA ARG A 113 12.44 -21.61 17.71
C ARG A 113 13.60 -20.67 17.36
N THR A 114 13.88 -20.44 16.09
CA THR A 114 14.98 -19.59 15.61
C THR A 114 14.43 -18.31 14.97
N PRO A 115 14.35 -17.18 15.70
CA PRO A 115 13.90 -15.91 15.14
C PRO A 115 14.75 -15.50 13.94
N ARG A 116 14.11 -14.95 12.91
CA ARG A 116 14.81 -14.43 11.74
C ARG A 116 15.31 -13.00 12.05
N PRO A 117 16.62 -12.70 11.91
CA PRO A 117 17.12 -11.34 12.07
C PRO A 117 16.34 -10.34 11.19
N GLY A 118 16.08 -9.16 11.75
CA GLY A 118 15.29 -8.10 11.12
C GLY A 118 13.79 -8.39 10.95
N HIS A 119 13.27 -9.54 11.39
CA HIS A 119 11.83 -9.79 11.54
C HIS A 119 11.34 -9.52 12.97
N ALA A 120 10.02 -9.50 13.14
CA ALA A 120 9.37 -9.36 14.45
C ALA A 120 9.47 -10.63 15.33
N SER A 121 9.92 -11.77 14.82
CA SER A 121 9.78 -13.10 15.45
C SER A 121 10.28 -13.21 16.90
N TYR A 122 11.33 -12.48 17.28
CA TYR A 122 11.80 -12.45 18.67
C TYR A 122 10.94 -11.52 19.53
N ALA A 123 10.66 -10.31 19.04
CA ALA A 123 9.86 -9.33 19.77
C ALA A 123 8.39 -9.77 19.94
N SER A 124 7.82 -10.45 18.94
CA SER A 124 6.48 -11.04 19.04
C SER A 124 6.42 -12.10 20.11
N PHE A 125 7.39 -13.01 20.11
CA PHE A 125 7.50 -14.05 21.12
C PHE A 125 7.74 -13.47 22.53
N ALA A 126 8.60 -12.46 22.67
CA ALA A 126 8.81 -11.79 23.95
C ALA A 126 7.52 -11.12 24.49
N LYS A 127 6.63 -10.67 23.59
CA LYS A 127 5.39 -10.00 23.95
C LYS A 127 4.23 -10.95 24.22
N TYR A 128 4.10 -11.99 23.41
CA TYR A 128 2.92 -12.87 23.39
C TYR A 128 3.24 -14.31 23.83
N GLY A 129 4.51 -14.62 24.07
CA GLY A 129 4.95 -15.95 24.46
C GLY A 129 4.67 -17.00 23.38
N PRO A 130 4.38 -18.25 23.77
CA PRO A 130 4.13 -19.35 22.83
C PRO A 130 2.82 -19.20 22.04
N ASP A 131 1.94 -18.27 22.44
CA ASP A 131 0.67 -18.00 21.76
C ASP A 131 0.80 -16.93 20.66
N ASP A 132 2.03 -16.57 20.26
CA ASP A 132 2.26 -15.66 19.15
C ASP A 132 1.85 -16.31 17.81
N ASP A 133 1.18 -15.54 16.93
CA ASP A 133 0.87 -15.99 15.55
C ASP A 133 2.15 -15.98 14.71
N ALA A 134 3.00 -16.99 14.93
CA ALA A 134 4.30 -17.10 14.32
C ALA A 134 4.25 -17.64 12.88
N ILE A 135 3.18 -18.34 12.52
CA ILE A 135 3.06 -18.99 11.20
C ILE A 135 2.91 -17.91 10.13
N GLY A 136 3.85 -17.87 9.20
CA GLY A 136 3.89 -16.82 8.18
C GLY A 136 4.01 -15.40 8.75
N ALA A 137 4.56 -15.26 9.96
CA ALA A 137 4.68 -14.00 10.71
C ALA A 137 3.36 -13.30 11.09
N GLY A 138 2.22 -14.00 11.04
CA GLY A 138 0.92 -13.50 11.50
C GLY A 138 0.59 -12.10 10.96
N LEU A 139 0.24 -11.18 11.87
CA LEU A 139 -0.05 -9.77 11.57
C LEU A 139 1.19 -8.94 11.19
N PHE A 140 2.40 -9.42 11.51
CA PHE A 140 3.65 -8.75 11.14
C PHE A 140 4.09 -9.04 9.70
N SER A 141 3.35 -9.90 9.01
CA SER A 141 3.55 -10.20 7.60
C SER A 141 3.17 -9.02 6.71
N GLY A 142 3.87 -8.89 5.58
CA GLY A 142 3.45 -8.00 4.49
C GLY A 142 2.02 -8.26 4.00
N ARG A 143 1.46 -9.46 4.23
CA ARG A 143 0.06 -9.81 3.95
C ARG A 143 -0.93 -8.82 4.56
N TYR A 144 -0.68 -8.36 5.78
CA TYR A 144 -1.57 -7.44 6.50
C TYR A 144 -1.80 -6.14 5.73
N THR A 145 -0.82 -5.69 4.94
CA THR A 145 -0.94 -4.48 4.11
C THR A 145 -2.03 -4.58 3.04
N SER A 146 -2.54 -5.79 2.75
CA SER A 146 -3.74 -5.98 1.91
C SER A 146 -4.97 -5.25 2.43
N THR A 147 -5.16 -5.25 3.74
CA THR A 147 -6.27 -4.56 4.38
C THR A 147 -6.14 -3.04 4.28
N ILE A 148 -4.91 -2.52 4.40
CA ILE A 148 -4.57 -1.10 4.22
C ILE A 148 -4.85 -0.66 2.78
N VAL A 149 -4.42 -1.47 1.79
CA VAL A 149 -4.63 -1.17 0.38
C VAL A 149 -6.11 -1.22 0.00
N ALA A 150 -6.85 -2.23 0.49
CA ALA A 150 -8.28 -2.32 0.22
C ALA A 150 -9.05 -1.11 0.80
N ALA A 151 -8.73 -0.70 2.02
CA ALA A 151 -9.36 0.46 2.64
C ALA A 151 -8.93 1.79 2.02
N GLY A 152 -7.65 1.92 1.69
CA GLY A 152 -7.10 3.10 1.04
C GLY A 152 -7.65 3.32 -0.35
N TYR A 153 -7.97 2.27 -1.12
CA TYR A 153 -8.61 2.43 -2.43
C TYR A 153 -9.95 3.14 -2.30
N VAL A 154 -10.76 2.74 -1.31
CA VAL A 154 -12.03 3.40 -0.99
C VAL A 154 -11.79 4.87 -0.65
N ALA A 155 -10.77 5.17 0.15
CA ALA A 155 -10.41 6.54 0.50
C ALA A 155 -10.00 7.37 -0.74
N LYS A 156 -9.12 6.83 -1.61
CA LYS A 156 -8.72 7.46 -2.88
C LYS A 156 -9.91 7.77 -3.76
N LYS A 157 -10.85 6.83 -3.88
CA LYS A 157 -12.06 7.01 -4.70
C LYS A 157 -12.95 8.13 -4.19
N ILE A 158 -13.01 8.35 -2.87
CA ILE A 158 -13.72 9.48 -2.26
C ILE A 158 -12.95 10.78 -2.53
N LEU A 159 -11.64 10.81 -2.27
CA LEU A 159 -10.78 11.97 -2.48
C LEU A 159 -10.80 12.48 -3.93
N LYS A 160 -10.81 11.57 -4.90
CA LYS A 160 -10.88 11.91 -6.33
C LYS A 160 -12.14 12.69 -6.68
N ARG A 161 -13.28 12.42 -6.03
CA ARG A 161 -14.53 13.20 -6.19
C ARG A 161 -14.42 14.61 -5.62
N CYS A 162 -13.46 14.85 -4.73
CA CYS A 162 -13.14 16.15 -4.16
C CYS A 162 -12.02 16.87 -4.92
N GLY A 163 -11.56 16.35 -6.06
CA GLY A 163 -10.45 16.93 -6.83
C GLY A 163 -9.07 16.70 -6.22
N ILE A 164 -8.95 15.74 -5.29
CA ILE A 164 -7.68 15.39 -4.65
C ILE A 164 -7.15 14.09 -5.27
N GLU A 165 -5.92 14.14 -5.76
CA GLU A 165 -5.21 12.97 -6.30
C GLU A 165 -4.12 12.54 -5.31
N VAL A 166 -4.01 11.24 -5.07
CA VAL A 166 -2.99 10.62 -4.22
C VAL A 166 -2.28 9.56 -5.05
N PHE A 167 -0.98 9.73 -5.26
CA PHE A 167 -0.17 8.77 -6.01
C PHE A 167 1.21 8.60 -5.36
N SER A 168 1.87 7.47 -5.63
CA SER A 168 3.23 7.26 -5.19
C SER A 168 4.06 6.49 -6.20
N TYR A 169 5.38 6.59 -6.05
CA TYR A 169 6.34 5.93 -6.92
C TYR A 169 7.65 5.64 -6.16
N ILE A 170 8.49 4.81 -6.75
CA ILE A 170 9.81 4.45 -6.23
C ILE A 170 10.77 5.56 -6.63
N ARG A 171 11.27 6.32 -5.65
CA ARG A 171 12.25 7.39 -5.87
C ARG A 171 13.68 6.85 -5.86
N GLU A 172 13.94 5.85 -5.04
CA GLU A 172 15.28 5.24 -4.92
C GLU A 172 15.14 3.73 -4.74
N LEU A 173 16.00 2.96 -5.42
CA LEU A 173 16.12 1.52 -5.22
C LEU A 173 17.58 1.12 -5.38
N ALA A 174 18.09 0.31 -4.45
CA ALA A 174 19.47 -0.19 -4.49
C ALA A 174 20.54 0.91 -4.61
N GLY A 175 20.27 2.10 -4.05
CA GLY A 175 21.17 3.26 -4.10
C GLY A 175 21.12 4.06 -5.41
N VAL A 176 20.32 3.63 -6.40
CA VAL A 176 20.04 4.38 -7.63
C VAL A 176 18.82 5.25 -7.39
N ARG A 177 18.95 6.57 -7.62
CA ARG A 177 17.95 7.58 -7.29
C ARG A 177 17.44 8.28 -8.56
N CYS A 178 16.12 8.45 -8.62
CA CYS A 178 15.44 9.32 -9.56
C CYS A 178 15.40 10.76 -9.04
N ASP A 179 15.66 11.72 -9.91
CA ASP A 179 15.59 13.15 -9.62
C ASP A 179 14.13 13.61 -9.40
N ASP A 180 13.96 14.90 -9.08
CA ASP A 180 12.62 15.47 -8.97
C ASP A 180 11.93 15.53 -10.33
N ILE A 181 10.78 14.88 -10.43
CA ILE A 181 9.93 14.85 -11.62
C ILE A 181 8.69 15.72 -11.37
N ASP A 182 8.27 16.45 -12.40
CA ASP A 182 7.01 17.18 -12.40
C ASP A 182 5.86 16.26 -11.97
N HIS A 183 5.03 16.75 -11.05
CA HIS A 183 4.00 15.92 -10.40
C HIS A 183 2.91 15.49 -11.37
N ALA A 184 2.57 16.30 -12.38
CA ALA A 184 1.57 15.90 -13.37
C ALA A 184 2.09 14.75 -14.24
N LYS A 185 3.35 14.83 -14.69
CA LYS A 185 4.02 13.73 -15.41
C LYS A 185 4.15 12.47 -14.57
N ALA A 186 4.52 12.60 -13.30
CA ALA A 186 4.64 11.46 -12.39
C ALA A 186 3.28 10.77 -12.11
N LEU A 187 2.20 11.55 -12.01
CA LEU A 187 0.83 11.03 -11.90
C LEU A 187 0.43 10.27 -13.17
N GLU A 188 0.60 10.88 -14.34
CA GLU A 188 0.30 10.24 -15.64
C GLU A 188 1.04 8.91 -15.79
N TYR A 189 2.34 8.90 -15.50
CA TYR A 189 3.16 7.69 -15.51
C TYR A 189 2.63 6.62 -14.56
N THR A 190 2.33 7.00 -13.32
CA THR A 190 1.88 6.06 -12.28
C THR A 190 0.53 5.43 -12.65
N GLU A 191 -0.40 6.21 -13.21
CA GLU A 191 -1.68 5.69 -13.69
C GLU A 191 -1.51 4.76 -14.90
N ALA A 192 -0.60 5.08 -15.82
CA ALA A 192 -0.24 4.18 -16.92
C ALA A 192 0.38 2.87 -16.41
N TYR A 193 1.22 2.93 -15.38
CA TYR A 193 1.82 1.76 -14.74
C TYR A 193 0.75 0.88 -14.08
N LYS A 194 -0.18 1.48 -13.32
CA LYS A 194 -1.31 0.76 -12.72
C LYS A 194 -2.16 0.06 -13.77
N LYS A 195 -2.45 0.76 -14.87
CA LYS A 195 -3.18 0.18 -16.01
C LYS A 195 -2.44 -1.00 -16.62
N MET A 196 -1.14 -0.87 -16.88
CA MET A 196 -0.30 -1.95 -17.38
C MET A 196 -0.38 -3.17 -16.46
N ARG A 197 -0.26 -2.97 -15.14
CA ARG A 197 -0.34 -4.06 -14.16
C ARG A 197 -1.68 -4.78 -14.18
N CYS A 198 -2.79 -4.08 -14.35
CA CYS A 198 -4.12 -4.70 -14.53
C CYS A 198 -4.21 -5.52 -15.84
N ASP A 199 -3.71 -4.95 -16.94
CA ASP A 199 -3.79 -5.57 -18.27
C ASP A 199 -2.97 -6.89 -18.34
N PHE A 200 -1.92 -7.02 -17.51
CA PHE A 200 -1.05 -8.19 -17.45
C PHE A 200 -1.26 -9.11 -16.23
N ASP A 201 -2.07 -8.73 -15.23
CA ASP A 201 -2.34 -9.62 -14.09
C ASP A 201 -3.34 -10.73 -14.47
N PRO A 202 -2.95 -12.01 -14.37
CA PRO A 202 -3.78 -13.12 -14.85
C PRO A 202 -5.09 -13.27 -14.05
N PHE A 203 -5.10 -12.92 -12.77
CA PHE A 203 -6.31 -13.01 -11.96
C PHE A 203 -7.25 -11.84 -12.27
N TYR A 204 -6.72 -10.65 -12.55
CA TYR A 204 -7.54 -9.53 -13.02
C TYR A 204 -8.29 -9.91 -14.30
N GLN A 205 -7.56 -10.51 -15.26
CA GLN A 205 -8.12 -10.95 -16.53
C GLN A 205 -9.11 -12.11 -16.36
N GLU A 206 -8.72 -13.18 -15.67
CA GLU A 206 -9.56 -14.38 -15.56
C GLU A 206 -10.77 -14.18 -14.65
N ILE A 207 -10.67 -13.37 -13.60
CA ILE A 207 -11.74 -13.23 -12.60
C ILE A 207 -12.69 -12.09 -12.96
N TYR A 208 -12.15 -10.90 -13.26
CA TYR A 208 -12.96 -9.69 -13.41
C TYR A 208 -13.25 -9.36 -14.88
N VAL A 209 -12.27 -9.40 -15.78
CA VAL A 209 -12.51 -9.12 -17.21
C VAL A 209 -13.43 -10.19 -17.84
N LYS A 210 -13.28 -11.45 -17.45
CA LYS A 210 -14.19 -12.54 -17.85
C LYS A 210 -15.48 -12.63 -17.02
N ASN A 211 -15.74 -11.69 -16.12
CA ASN A 211 -16.94 -11.62 -15.29
C ASN A 211 -17.23 -12.91 -14.49
N ARG A 212 -16.20 -13.63 -14.03
CA ARG A 212 -16.40 -14.77 -13.11
C ARG A 212 -16.95 -14.29 -11.78
N ILE A 213 -16.50 -13.13 -11.30
CA ILE A 213 -17.07 -12.43 -10.13
C ILE A 213 -17.60 -11.07 -10.59
N THR A 214 -18.83 -10.76 -10.21
CA THR A 214 -19.46 -9.45 -10.49
C THR A 214 -20.09 -8.86 -9.23
N ALA A 215 -20.35 -7.55 -9.26
CA ALA A 215 -21.03 -6.85 -8.17
C ALA A 215 -22.45 -7.40 -7.89
N GLU A 216 -23.09 -8.01 -8.89
CA GLU A 216 -24.46 -8.53 -8.78
C GLU A 216 -24.58 -9.84 -7.98
N MET A 217 -23.45 -10.53 -7.77
CA MET A 217 -23.40 -11.80 -7.05
C MET A 217 -23.49 -11.61 -5.53
N ARG A 218 -24.18 -12.53 -4.87
CA ARG A 218 -24.21 -12.62 -3.39
C ARG A 218 -22.92 -13.24 -2.87
N PHE A 219 -22.66 -13.03 -1.57
CA PHE A 219 -21.47 -13.55 -0.88
C PHE A 219 -21.20 -15.04 -1.15
N LEU A 220 -22.20 -15.92 -0.96
CA LEU A 220 -22.00 -17.36 -1.13
C LEU A 220 -21.73 -17.77 -2.59
N GLU A 221 -22.24 -17.02 -3.56
CA GLU A 221 -21.97 -17.25 -4.98
C GLU A 221 -20.51 -16.89 -5.30
N LYS A 222 -20.04 -15.73 -4.78
CA LYS A 222 -18.63 -15.32 -4.87
C LYS A 222 -17.72 -16.36 -4.20
N THR A 223 -18.04 -16.80 -2.99
CA THR A 223 -17.25 -17.81 -2.25
C THR A 223 -17.16 -19.14 -2.99
N ARG A 224 -18.24 -19.60 -3.64
CA ARG A 224 -18.21 -20.79 -4.50
C ARG A 224 -17.17 -20.64 -5.63
N ILE A 225 -17.09 -19.47 -6.25
CA ILE A 225 -16.11 -19.19 -7.30
C ILE A 225 -14.70 -19.13 -6.70
N LEU A 226 -14.50 -18.49 -5.54
CA LEU A 226 -13.19 -18.47 -4.88
C LEU A 226 -12.68 -19.87 -4.53
N ALA A 227 -13.56 -20.78 -4.10
CA ALA A 227 -13.20 -22.19 -3.87
C ALA A 227 -12.81 -22.92 -5.17
N GLN A 228 -13.40 -22.55 -6.32
CA GLN A 228 -12.95 -23.05 -7.62
C GLN A 228 -11.56 -22.49 -7.96
N VAL A 229 -11.36 -21.17 -7.77
CA VAL A 229 -10.10 -20.49 -8.05
C VAL A 229 -8.94 -21.07 -7.22
N GLU A 230 -9.17 -21.45 -5.95
CA GLU A 230 -8.18 -22.11 -5.11
C GLU A 230 -7.57 -23.36 -5.79
N ASN A 231 -8.36 -24.10 -6.56
CA ASN A 231 -7.90 -25.28 -7.31
C ASN A 231 -7.32 -24.94 -8.70
N GLU A 232 -7.47 -23.70 -9.17
CA GLU A 232 -7.08 -23.23 -10.51
C GLU A 232 -5.91 -22.23 -10.47
N ILE A 233 -5.33 -21.93 -9.30
CA ILE A 233 -4.29 -20.90 -9.12
C ILE A 233 -3.16 -21.08 -10.14
N ASP A 234 -2.65 -22.31 -10.29
CA ASP A 234 -1.54 -22.60 -11.19
C ASP A 234 -1.92 -22.48 -12.67
N ASP A 235 -3.11 -22.93 -13.03
CA ASP A 235 -3.62 -22.83 -14.40
C ASP A 235 -3.86 -21.36 -14.79
N ILE A 236 -4.37 -20.55 -13.86
CA ILE A 236 -4.54 -19.10 -14.06
C ILE A 236 -3.19 -18.43 -14.23
N ARG A 237 -2.19 -18.75 -13.39
CA ARG A 237 -0.84 -18.18 -13.52
C ARG A 237 -0.13 -18.59 -14.80
N GLN A 238 -0.34 -19.79 -15.32
CA GLN A 238 0.23 -20.22 -16.60
C GLN A 238 -0.27 -19.38 -17.78
N LYS A 239 -1.43 -18.73 -17.64
CA LYS A 239 -1.98 -17.79 -18.63
C LYS A 239 -1.39 -16.38 -18.54
N THR A 240 -0.45 -16.13 -17.62
CA THR A 240 0.17 -14.80 -17.47
C THR A 240 0.76 -14.33 -18.80
N PRO A 241 0.31 -13.19 -19.35
CA PRO A 241 0.90 -12.63 -20.54
C PRO A 241 2.38 -12.32 -20.30
N LYS A 242 3.25 -12.61 -21.27
CA LYS A 242 4.67 -12.25 -21.15
C LYS A 242 4.82 -10.73 -21.19
N MET A 243 5.46 -10.18 -20.17
CA MET A 243 5.83 -8.76 -20.13
C MET A 243 7.09 -8.54 -20.97
N ILE A 244 6.93 -8.19 -22.25
CA ILE A 244 8.04 -7.83 -23.12
C ILE A 244 8.37 -6.34 -22.89
N PRO A 245 9.58 -5.99 -22.42
CA PRO A 245 9.90 -4.61 -22.01
C PRO A 245 9.64 -3.57 -23.10
N GLU A 246 10.05 -3.84 -24.34
CA GLU A 246 9.90 -2.93 -25.47
C GLU A 246 8.42 -2.68 -25.80
N GLU A 247 7.59 -3.73 -25.81
CA GLU A 247 6.15 -3.62 -26.05
C GLU A 247 5.45 -2.84 -24.94
N ILE A 248 5.86 -3.03 -23.67
CA ILE A 248 5.30 -2.28 -22.55
C ILE A 248 5.68 -0.81 -22.63
N ARG A 249 6.95 -0.51 -22.96
CA ARG A 249 7.42 0.85 -23.15
C ARG A 249 6.68 1.54 -24.29
N GLU A 250 6.48 0.87 -25.42
CA GLU A 250 5.76 1.42 -26.58
C GLU A 250 4.27 1.64 -26.27
N ARG A 251 3.61 0.67 -25.63
CA ARG A 251 2.16 0.71 -25.41
C ARG A 251 1.73 1.58 -24.24
N TYR A 252 2.50 1.63 -23.16
CA TYR A 252 2.11 2.29 -21.92
C TYR A 252 3.06 3.44 -21.52
N GLY A 253 4.26 3.53 -22.11
CA GLY A 253 5.24 4.54 -21.71
C GLY A 253 5.79 4.34 -20.29
N VAL A 254 5.85 3.09 -19.81
CA VAL A 254 6.32 2.76 -18.46
C VAL A 254 7.33 1.62 -18.47
N HIS A 255 8.09 1.51 -17.38
CA HIS A 255 8.93 0.35 -17.11
C HIS A 255 8.07 -0.84 -16.65
N HIS A 256 8.45 -2.05 -17.08
CA HIS A 256 7.67 -3.28 -16.84
C HIS A 256 7.69 -3.78 -15.38
N ILE A 257 8.79 -3.57 -14.65
CA ILE A 257 8.94 -3.97 -13.23
C ILE A 257 8.75 -2.81 -12.24
N VAL A 258 9.53 -1.73 -12.36
CA VAL A 258 9.61 -0.66 -11.35
C VAL A 258 8.65 0.49 -11.66
N ASN A 259 7.80 0.86 -10.69
CA ASN A 259 7.01 2.10 -10.76
C ASN A 259 7.87 3.32 -10.40
N CYS A 260 8.73 3.76 -11.32
CA CYS A 260 9.52 4.99 -11.20
C CYS A 260 9.33 5.81 -12.49
N PRO A 261 8.96 7.10 -12.42
CA PRO A 261 8.60 7.92 -13.59
C PRO A 261 9.78 8.31 -14.50
N ASP A 262 10.96 7.76 -14.24
CA ASP A 262 12.11 7.79 -15.13
C ASP A 262 12.46 6.36 -15.50
N ILE A 263 12.27 6.02 -16.78
CA ILE A 263 12.44 4.66 -17.31
C ILE A 263 13.92 4.28 -17.34
N ASP A 264 14.81 5.19 -17.72
CA ASP A 264 16.23 4.89 -17.84
C ASP A 264 16.86 4.70 -16.45
N VAL A 265 16.40 5.45 -15.45
CA VAL A 265 16.73 5.22 -14.04
C VAL A 265 16.10 3.92 -13.53
N SER A 266 14.89 3.57 -13.97
CA SER A 266 14.25 2.29 -13.60
C SER A 266 15.07 1.08 -14.04
N GLU A 267 15.64 1.11 -15.25
CA GLU A 267 16.53 0.04 -15.74
C GLU A 267 17.78 -0.08 -14.84
N GLN A 268 18.39 1.05 -14.48
CA GLN A 268 19.54 1.09 -13.58
C GLN A 268 19.19 0.57 -12.17
N MET A 269 18.01 0.90 -11.66
CA MET A 269 17.50 0.40 -10.38
C MET A 269 17.36 -1.13 -10.39
N VAL A 270 16.79 -1.71 -11.47
CA VAL A 270 16.66 -3.16 -11.64
C VAL A 270 18.03 -3.82 -11.73
N GLU A 271 18.94 -3.28 -12.56
CA GLU A 271 20.29 -3.81 -12.71
C GLU A 271 21.04 -3.82 -11.36
N ALA A 272 20.97 -2.73 -10.60
CA ALA A 272 21.59 -2.62 -9.29
C ALA A 272 20.97 -3.61 -8.27
N ALA A 273 19.65 -3.74 -8.23
CA ALA A 273 18.95 -4.68 -7.36
C ALA A 273 19.32 -6.14 -7.70
N ASN A 274 19.40 -6.48 -8.99
CA ASN A 274 19.80 -7.80 -9.46
C ASN A 274 21.25 -8.13 -9.10
N LYS A 275 22.17 -7.16 -9.23
CA LYS A 275 23.57 -7.32 -8.79
C LYS A 275 23.66 -7.66 -7.30
N ILE A 276 22.89 -6.98 -6.45
CA ILE A 276 22.85 -7.26 -5.01
C ILE A 276 22.24 -8.64 -4.74
N SER A 277 21.11 -8.95 -5.38
CA SER A 277 20.40 -10.22 -5.24
C SER A 277 21.26 -11.43 -5.61
N ALA A 278 22.06 -11.30 -6.68
CA ALA A 278 22.99 -12.33 -7.16
C ALA A 278 24.09 -12.67 -6.12
N THR A 279 24.39 -11.78 -5.17
CA THR A 279 25.32 -12.07 -4.07
C THR A 279 24.68 -12.83 -2.91
N GLY A 280 23.38 -13.16 -2.99
CA GLY A 280 22.62 -13.74 -1.88
C GLY A 280 21.95 -12.71 -0.98
N ASP A 281 22.11 -11.41 -1.23
CA ASP A 281 21.63 -10.32 -0.37
C ASP A 281 20.29 -9.72 -0.84
N SER A 282 19.87 -8.60 -0.25
CA SER A 282 18.70 -7.81 -0.64
C SER A 282 18.97 -6.30 -0.53
N CYS A 283 18.09 -5.48 -1.08
CA CYS A 283 18.25 -4.02 -1.06
C CYS A 283 16.97 -3.29 -0.62
N GLY A 284 17.19 -2.11 -0.04
CA GLY A 284 16.15 -1.15 0.34
C GLY A 284 15.99 -0.04 -0.68
N GLY A 285 15.32 1.04 -0.29
CA GLY A 285 15.08 2.17 -1.16
C GLY A 285 14.17 3.23 -0.52
N VAL A 286 13.68 4.14 -1.36
CA VAL A 286 12.81 5.24 -0.96
C VAL A 286 11.55 5.25 -1.82
N VAL A 287 10.39 5.28 -1.17
CA VAL A 287 9.09 5.56 -1.81
C VAL A 287 8.77 7.02 -1.61
N GLN A 288 8.29 7.70 -2.66
CA GLN A 288 7.72 9.04 -2.55
C GLN A 288 6.22 9.00 -2.80
N VAL A 289 5.45 9.59 -1.89
CA VAL A 289 4.01 9.82 -2.03
C VAL A 289 3.78 11.31 -2.28
N VAL A 290 2.87 11.61 -3.20
CA VAL A 290 2.46 12.97 -3.55
C VAL A 290 0.93 13.07 -3.44
N VAL A 291 0.46 14.19 -2.88
CA VAL A 291 -0.97 14.53 -2.84
C VAL A 291 -1.17 15.91 -3.44
N THR A 292 -2.04 16.04 -4.43
CA THR A 292 -2.36 17.31 -5.09
C THR A 292 -3.83 17.66 -4.90
N GLY A 293 -4.18 18.95 -5.02
CA GLY A 293 -5.56 19.44 -4.88
C GLY A 293 -6.05 19.60 -3.43
N VAL A 294 -5.13 19.49 -2.46
CA VAL A 294 -5.46 19.63 -1.03
C VAL A 294 -5.80 21.09 -0.71
N PRO A 295 -6.93 21.38 -0.03
CA PRO A 295 -7.25 22.74 0.36
C PRO A 295 -6.28 23.24 1.44
N ALA A 296 -5.90 24.52 1.35
CA ALA A 296 -5.12 25.17 2.39
C ALA A 296 -5.89 25.14 3.73
N GLY A 297 -5.17 24.85 4.82
CA GLY A 297 -5.74 24.70 6.16
C GLY A 297 -6.30 23.31 6.47
N LEU A 298 -6.10 22.29 5.62
CA LEU A 298 -6.38 20.90 5.98
C LEU A 298 -5.39 20.39 7.04
N GLY A 299 -5.86 19.67 8.04
CA GLY A 299 -5.06 19.18 9.17
C GLY A 299 -5.45 19.85 10.48
N GLU A 300 -4.75 19.51 11.56
CA GLU A 300 -4.99 20.07 12.90
C GLU A 300 -3.68 20.50 13.55
N PRO A 301 -3.67 21.48 14.47
CA PRO A 301 -2.47 21.82 15.21
C PRO A 301 -2.23 20.86 16.40
N VAL A 302 -1.10 21.07 17.09
CA VAL A 302 -0.74 20.45 18.39
C VAL A 302 -0.61 18.92 18.37
N PHE A 303 -1.71 18.18 18.52
CA PHE A 303 -1.70 16.71 18.76
C PHE A 303 -2.10 15.87 17.54
N SER A 304 -2.64 16.50 16.50
CA SER A 304 -3.08 15.82 15.27
C SER A 304 -2.54 16.53 14.03
N LYS A 305 -1.29 17.00 14.13
CA LYS A 305 -0.59 17.62 13.01
C LYS A 305 -0.52 16.68 11.82
N LEU A 306 -0.82 17.20 10.63
CA LEU A 306 -0.94 16.39 9.42
C LEU A 306 0.35 15.64 9.08
N ASP A 307 1.49 16.31 9.21
CA ASP A 307 2.82 15.69 9.09
C ASP A 307 3.07 14.60 10.14
N GLY A 308 2.59 14.80 11.38
CA GLY A 308 2.60 13.79 12.43
C GLY A 308 1.74 12.56 12.11
N GLU A 309 0.53 12.77 11.56
CA GLU A 309 -0.34 11.67 11.11
C GLU A 309 0.25 10.92 9.91
N LEU A 310 0.85 11.62 8.94
CA LEU A 310 1.60 10.99 7.85
C LEU A 310 2.85 10.26 8.37
N GLY A 311 3.50 10.79 9.40
CA GLY A 311 4.62 10.15 10.10
C GLY A 311 4.28 8.77 10.68
N ARG A 312 2.99 8.48 10.95
CA ARG A 312 2.52 7.15 11.37
C ARG A 312 2.69 6.08 10.30
N MET A 313 3.01 6.43 9.06
CA MET A 313 3.47 5.49 8.03
C MET A 313 4.75 4.73 8.44
N LEU A 314 5.48 5.18 9.47
CA LEU A 314 6.53 4.39 10.11
C LEU A 314 6.01 3.04 10.67
N GLY A 315 4.70 2.92 10.88
CA GLY A 315 4.03 1.67 11.25
C GLY A 315 3.86 0.67 10.10
N ILE A 316 4.12 1.06 8.85
CA ILE A 316 4.18 0.12 7.72
C ILE A 316 5.43 -0.76 7.89
N GLY A 317 5.24 -2.08 7.77
CA GLY A 317 6.34 -3.03 7.92
C GLY A 317 7.54 -2.67 7.04
N ALA A 318 8.75 -2.74 7.60
CA ALA A 318 10.02 -2.39 6.98
C ALA A 318 10.31 -0.89 6.72
N VAL A 319 9.35 0.02 6.94
CA VAL A 319 9.63 1.46 6.92
C VAL A 319 10.43 1.84 8.16
N LYS A 320 11.52 2.57 7.98
CA LYS A 320 12.44 2.99 9.05
C LYS A 320 12.58 4.51 9.20
N GLY A 321 12.07 5.27 8.24
CA GLY A 321 11.99 6.73 8.31
C GLY A 321 10.82 7.23 7.46
N VAL A 322 10.19 8.30 7.90
CA VAL A 322 9.21 9.07 7.14
C VAL A 322 9.64 10.53 7.23
N GLU A 323 9.70 11.20 6.09
CA GLU A 323 10.01 12.62 6.00
C GLU A 323 8.98 13.33 5.13
N VAL A 324 8.76 14.62 5.40
CA VAL A 324 7.84 15.49 4.65
C VAL A 324 8.65 16.61 4.01
N GLY A 325 8.38 16.92 2.74
CA GLY A 325 9.07 17.96 1.98
C GLY A 325 10.56 17.69 1.78
N ALA A 326 11.40 18.68 2.10
CA ALA A 326 12.86 18.56 2.11
C ALA A 326 13.36 17.60 3.20
N GLY A 327 12.52 17.23 4.17
CA GLY A 327 12.80 16.16 5.11
C GLY A 327 14.05 16.43 5.94
N PHE A 328 14.97 15.46 6.00
CA PHE A 328 16.21 15.63 6.77
C PHE A 328 17.15 16.71 6.21
N ALA A 329 16.97 17.16 4.95
CA ALA A 329 17.82 18.18 4.35
C ALA A 329 17.63 19.56 5.01
N VAL A 330 16.51 19.81 5.70
CA VAL A 330 16.23 21.11 6.35
C VAL A 330 17.27 21.47 7.43
N LYS A 331 17.92 20.47 8.04
CA LYS A 331 18.95 20.70 9.06
C LYS A 331 20.21 21.38 8.51
N ASP A 332 20.43 21.27 7.20
CA ASP A 332 21.58 21.82 6.49
C ASP A 332 21.25 23.14 5.77
N MET A 333 20.02 23.65 5.93
CA MET A 333 19.54 24.90 5.33
C MET A 333 19.52 26.04 6.35
N THR A 334 19.79 27.26 5.89
CA THR A 334 19.43 28.47 6.65
C THR A 334 17.92 28.69 6.63
N GLY A 335 17.41 29.53 7.54
CA GLY A 335 15.98 29.87 7.54
C GLY A 335 15.52 30.51 6.22
N PHE A 336 16.38 31.29 5.55
CA PHE A 336 16.04 31.90 4.27
C PHE A 336 15.93 30.88 3.13
N GLU A 337 16.80 29.87 3.11
CA GLU A 337 16.77 28.78 2.12
C GLU A 337 15.61 27.81 2.37
N CYS A 338 15.28 27.54 3.64
CA CYS A 338 14.23 26.59 4.01
C CYS A 338 12.83 27.17 3.87
N ASN A 339 12.64 28.47 4.13
CA ASN A 339 11.32 29.09 4.11
C ASN A 339 10.78 29.18 2.67
N ASP A 340 9.63 28.57 2.43
CA ASP A 340 8.92 28.70 1.15
C ASP A 340 8.34 30.11 1.00
N GLN A 341 9.00 30.93 0.19
CA GLN A 341 8.62 32.32 -0.05
C GLN A 341 7.34 32.39 -0.88
N MET A 342 6.58 33.46 -0.67
CA MET A 342 5.25 33.63 -1.25
C MET A 342 5.13 34.99 -1.95
N HIS A 343 4.40 34.99 -3.06
CA HIS A 343 3.94 36.20 -3.71
C HIS A 343 2.49 36.02 -4.21
N ALA A 344 1.86 37.12 -4.61
CA ALA A 344 0.51 37.10 -5.16
C ALA A 344 0.56 37.21 -6.68
N GLU A 345 -0.14 36.31 -7.37
CA GLU A 345 -0.35 36.33 -8.82
C GLU A 345 -1.84 36.12 -9.09
N ASP A 346 -2.48 37.03 -9.83
CA ASP A 346 -3.92 37.00 -10.16
C ASP A 346 -4.85 36.74 -8.94
N GLY A 347 -4.50 37.32 -7.78
CA GLY A 347 -5.27 37.17 -6.54
C GLY A 347 -5.13 35.81 -5.85
N LYS A 348 -4.18 34.98 -6.30
CA LYS A 348 -3.84 33.68 -5.69
C LYS A 348 -2.47 33.76 -5.04
N VAL A 349 -2.29 32.97 -3.98
CA VAL A 349 -0.98 32.79 -3.34
C VAL A 349 -0.17 31.80 -4.18
N VAL A 350 1.03 32.23 -4.59
CA VAL A 350 2.02 31.40 -5.28
C VAL A 350 3.23 31.27 -4.37
N PHE A 351 3.83 30.08 -4.35
CA PHE A 351 5.03 29.79 -3.59
C PHE A 351 6.21 29.58 -4.54
N ASP A 352 7.37 30.12 -4.17
CA ASP A 352 8.59 30.04 -4.98
C ASP A 352 9.29 28.67 -4.85
N SER A 353 9.00 27.92 -3.79
CA SER A 353 9.53 26.59 -3.49
C SER A 353 8.54 25.76 -2.67
N ASN A 354 8.83 24.47 -2.44
CA ASN A 354 8.00 23.56 -1.61
C ASN A 354 8.86 22.70 -0.67
N ASN A 355 9.79 23.32 0.05
CA ASN A 355 10.65 22.68 1.04
C ASN A 355 9.85 22.14 2.23
N ALA A 356 8.74 22.78 2.59
CA ALA A 356 7.81 22.30 3.62
C ALA A 356 7.02 21.06 3.19
N GLY A 357 7.02 20.70 1.89
CA GLY A 357 6.28 19.56 1.38
C GLY A 357 4.78 19.72 1.57
N GLY A 358 4.27 20.92 1.36
CA GLY A 358 2.86 21.28 1.44
C GLY A 358 2.29 21.37 2.85
N ILE A 359 3.10 21.26 3.90
CA ILE A 359 2.62 21.28 5.30
C ILE A 359 3.47 22.22 6.16
N THR A 360 2.83 23.22 6.77
CA THR A 360 3.47 24.13 7.73
C THR A 360 2.64 24.19 9.01
N GLY A 361 3.29 23.99 10.17
CA GLY A 361 2.61 24.03 11.46
C GLY A 361 1.60 22.88 11.71
N GLY A 362 1.63 21.84 10.87
CA GLY A 362 0.66 20.74 10.88
C GLY A 362 -0.57 20.96 9.98
N LEU A 363 -0.59 22.06 9.21
CA LEU A 363 -1.66 22.43 8.30
C LEU A 363 -1.16 22.45 6.86
N ALA A 364 -2.00 22.01 5.92
CA ALA A 364 -1.70 22.05 4.50
C ALA A 364 -1.61 23.51 4.02
N THR A 365 -0.61 23.84 3.20
CA THR A 365 -0.44 25.19 2.61
C THR A 365 -1.23 25.39 1.32
N GLY A 366 -1.75 24.30 0.75
CA GLY A 366 -2.37 24.26 -0.58
C GLY A 366 -1.40 23.85 -1.70
N GLN A 367 -0.10 23.82 -1.41
CA GLN A 367 0.89 23.19 -2.29
C GLN A 367 0.76 21.66 -2.25
N PRO A 368 1.34 20.95 -3.24
CA PRO A 368 1.42 19.50 -3.20
C PRO A 368 2.06 19.00 -1.90
N ILE A 369 1.40 18.04 -1.24
CA ILE A 369 1.98 17.36 -0.08
C ILE A 369 2.96 16.31 -0.60
N ILE A 370 4.18 16.32 -0.06
CA ILE A 370 5.24 15.38 -0.44
C ILE A 370 5.72 14.65 0.81
N ALA A 371 5.62 13.33 0.82
CA ALA A 371 6.16 12.49 1.89
C ALA A 371 7.07 11.41 1.29
N ARG A 372 8.17 11.08 1.97
CA ARG A 372 9.10 10.01 1.56
C ARG A 372 9.29 9.00 2.66
N LEU A 373 9.34 7.73 2.29
CA LEU A 373 9.47 6.59 3.21
C LEU A 373 10.77 5.86 2.91
N ALA A 374 11.66 5.79 3.91
CA ALA A 374 12.87 4.98 3.84
C ALA A 374 12.53 3.52 4.17
N VAL A 375 12.72 2.64 3.20
CA VAL A 375 12.41 1.21 3.28
C VAL A 375 13.71 0.42 3.44
N LYS A 376 13.82 -0.35 4.52
CA LYS A 376 15.00 -1.20 4.73
C LYS A 376 15.03 -2.39 3.76
N PRO A 377 16.21 -3.02 3.53
CA PRO A 377 16.31 -4.27 2.79
C PRO A 377 15.43 -5.41 3.33
N THR A 378 15.05 -6.35 2.46
CA THR A 378 14.30 -7.56 2.84
C THR A 378 15.09 -8.36 3.88
N PRO A 379 14.57 -8.62 5.09
CA PRO A 379 15.41 -9.26 6.12
C PRO A 379 15.72 -10.74 5.88
N THR A 380 14.92 -11.42 5.03
CA THR A 380 15.20 -12.80 4.62
C THR A 380 16.16 -12.76 3.45
N ILE A 381 17.35 -13.35 3.61
CA ILE A 381 18.43 -13.37 2.61
C ILE A 381 19.00 -14.78 2.43
N ASP A 382 19.73 -14.99 1.34
CA ASP A 382 20.43 -16.25 1.00
C ASP A 382 21.90 -16.18 1.42
N LYS A 383 22.07 -15.81 2.69
CA LYS A 383 23.33 -15.87 3.41
C LYS A 383 23.04 -16.42 4.81
N PRO A 384 23.93 -17.26 5.36
CA PRO A 384 23.82 -17.67 6.76
C PRO A 384 23.82 -16.45 7.68
N GLN A 385 23.01 -16.52 8.74
CA GLN A 385 22.95 -15.47 9.75
C GLN A 385 22.99 -16.06 11.15
N HIS A 386 23.63 -15.37 12.09
CA HIS A 386 23.59 -15.76 13.49
C HIS A 386 22.23 -15.39 14.11
N THR A 387 21.73 -16.27 14.95
CA THR A 387 20.51 -16.09 15.73
C THR A 387 20.62 -16.85 17.05
N ILE A 388 19.51 -16.97 17.77
CA ILE A 388 19.39 -17.73 19.00
C ILE A 388 18.20 -18.69 18.92
N ASP A 389 18.22 -19.73 19.74
CA ASP A 389 16.99 -20.44 20.10
C ASP A 389 16.24 -19.60 21.14
N LYS A 390 15.03 -19.14 20.81
CA LYS A 390 14.28 -18.17 21.62
C LYS A 390 13.79 -18.69 22.98
N TYR A 391 13.90 -20.00 23.24
CA TYR A 391 13.54 -20.62 24.52
C TYR A 391 14.75 -20.87 25.41
N THR A 392 15.84 -21.38 24.83
CA THR A 392 17.07 -21.76 25.56
C THR A 392 18.09 -20.63 25.63
N LEU A 393 17.96 -19.61 24.76
CA LEU A 393 18.90 -18.52 24.56
C LEU A 393 20.30 -18.98 24.09
N GLU A 394 20.41 -20.22 23.59
CA GLU A 394 21.62 -20.72 22.96
C GLU A 394 21.81 -20.10 21.57
N ASN A 395 23.05 -19.82 21.20
CA ASN A 395 23.41 -19.39 19.84
C ASN A 395 23.06 -20.48 18.81
N LYS A 396 22.47 -20.06 17.69
CA LYS A 396 22.14 -20.90 16.53
C LYS A 396 22.53 -20.18 15.25
N ASP A 397 22.68 -20.94 14.18
CA ASP A 397 22.79 -20.39 12.82
C ASP A 397 21.49 -20.59 12.06
N LEU A 398 21.04 -19.54 11.39
CA LEU A 398 19.93 -19.57 10.47
C LEU A 398 20.45 -19.90 9.08
N ALA A 399 19.92 -20.96 8.47
CA ALA A 399 20.25 -21.34 7.11
C ALA A 399 19.82 -20.28 6.10
N ALA A 400 20.56 -20.22 4.99
CA ALA A 400 20.26 -19.33 3.87
C ALA A 400 18.88 -19.68 3.25
N ILE A 401 18.08 -18.66 2.94
CA ILE A 401 16.73 -18.85 2.37
C ILE A 401 16.73 -18.29 0.95
N THR A 402 16.61 -19.20 -0.03
CA THR A 402 16.74 -18.87 -1.46
C THR A 402 15.49 -18.22 -2.05
N ARG A 403 14.28 -18.55 -1.58
CA ARG A 403 13.01 -17.97 -2.06
C ARG A 403 12.63 -16.72 -1.28
N ARG A 404 12.96 -15.55 -1.81
CA ARG A 404 12.81 -14.25 -1.12
C ARG A 404 12.53 -13.12 -2.11
N ASP A 405 12.06 -11.99 -1.58
CA ASP A 405 11.99 -10.73 -2.33
C ASP A 405 13.42 -10.12 -2.36
N ALA A 406 13.96 -9.81 -3.54
CA ALA A 406 15.23 -9.09 -3.69
C ALA A 406 15.14 -7.67 -3.13
N THR A 407 13.94 -7.09 -3.20
CA THR A 407 13.55 -5.86 -2.54
C THR A 407 12.06 -5.88 -2.23
N ILE A 408 11.65 -5.21 -1.17
CA ILE A 408 10.23 -5.01 -0.81
C ILE A 408 9.73 -3.60 -1.15
N VAL A 409 10.59 -2.73 -1.68
CA VAL A 409 10.23 -1.35 -2.06
C VAL A 409 9.09 -1.35 -3.08
N GLY A 410 9.15 -2.24 -4.07
CA GLY A 410 8.10 -2.46 -5.07
C GLY A 410 6.74 -2.85 -4.51
N ARG A 411 6.70 -3.38 -3.29
CA ARG A 411 5.46 -3.77 -2.60
C ARG A 411 4.96 -2.70 -1.64
N ILE A 412 5.80 -1.74 -1.26
CA ILE A 412 5.47 -0.71 -0.25
C ILE A 412 4.88 0.54 -0.89
N TRP A 413 5.25 0.90 -2.12
CA TRP A 413 4.70 2.11 -2.75
C TRP A 413 3.15 2.12 -2.81
N PRO A 414 2.44 1.04 -3.19
CA PRO A 414 0.98 1.04 -3.20
C PRO A 414 0.42 1.15 -1.79
N VAL A 415 1.12 0.59 -0.79
CA VAL A 415 0.69 0.65 0.61
C VAL A 415 0.82 2.07 1.15
N ALA A 416 1.91 2.77 0.83
CA ALA A 416 2.13 4.16 1.23
C ALA A 416 1.12 5.12 0.57
N GLU A 417 0.81 4.89 -0.71
CA GLU A 417 -0.23 5.62 -1.45
C GLU A 417 -1.59 5.49 -0.75
N ASN A 418 -2.00 4.25 -0.47
CA ASN A 418 -3.28 3.94 0.15
C ASN A 418 -3.37 4.38 1.61
N TYR A 419 -2.29 4.24 2.39
CA TYR A 419 -2.23 4.73 3.76
C TYR A 419 -2.39 6.25 3.80
N THR A 420 -1.68 6.96 2.92
CA THR A 420 -1.78 8.41 2.80
C THR A 420 -3.21 8.83 2.47
N ALA A 421 -3.86 8.16 1.52
CA ALA A 421 -5.25 8.46 1.17
C ALA A 421 -6.21 8.36 2.36
N MET A 422 -6.05 7.36 3.24
CA MET A 422 -6.86 7.27 4.46
C MET A 422 -6.62 8.44 5.41
N VAL A 423 -5.37 8.85 5.62
CA VAL A 423 -5.01 10.00 6.47
C VAL A 423 -5.56 11.30 5.91
N ILE A 424 -5.43 11.52 4.61
CA ILE A 424 -5.92 12.73 3.95
C ILE A 424 -7.45 12.79 4.01
N LEU A 425 -8.15 11.69 3.75
CA LEU A 425 -9.60 11.66 3.82
C LEU A 425 -10.13 11.93 5.24
N ASP A 426 -9.52 11.32 6.26
CA ASP A 426 -9.89 11.55 7.65
C ASP A 426 -9.84 13.05 8.03
N ASN A 427 -8.75 13.70 7.65
CA ASN A 427 -8.55 15.13 7.90
C ASN A 427 -9.43 16.01 7.00
N LEU A 428 -9.72 15.60 5.77
CA LEU A 428 -10.61 16.32 4.87
C LEU A 428 -12.05 16.33 5.39
N MET A 429 -12.54 15.20 5.91
CA MET A 429 -13.87 15.11 6.51
C MET A 429 -14.00 16.05 7.72
N ALA A 430 -12.99 16.09 8.58
CA ALA A 430 -12.94 17.02 9.71
C ALA A 430 -12.90 18.48 9.24
N HIS A 431 -12.05 18.78 8.26
CA HIS A 431 -11.91 20.12 7.67
C HIS A 431 -13.24 20.63 7.10
N TYR A 432 -13.93 19.83 6.27
CA TYR A 432 -15.23 20.24 5.72
C TYR A 432 -16.30 20.41 6.79
N GLY A 433 -16.35 19.52 7.79
CA GLY A 433 -17.26 19.67 8.92
C GLY A 433 -17.04 20.99 9.66
N TYR A 434 -15.79 21.33 9.96
CA TYR A 434 -15.43 22.57 10.64
C TYR A 434 -15.75 23.82 9.78
N GLN A 435 -15.34 23.83 8.51
CA GLN A 435 -15.59 24.98 7.63
C GLN A 435 -17.08 25.22 7.42
N LYS A 436 -17.88 24.16 7.29
CA LYS A 436 -19.34 24.27 7.15
C LYS A 436 -19.97 24.94 8.37
N LEU A 437 -19.60 24.53 9.59
CA LEU A 437 -20.07 25.14 10.83
C LEU A 437 -19.64 26.60 10.97
N LYS A 438 -18.41 26.92 10.59
CA LYS A 438 -17.88 28.28 10.63
C LYS A 438 -18.62 29.23 9.69
N ASN A 439 -18.95 28.76 8.49
CA ASN A 439 -19.54 29.61 7.45
C ASN A 439 -21.05 29.83 7.64
N GLY A 440 -21.72 29.02 8.47
CA GLY A 440 -23.12 29.26 8.88
C GLY A 440 -24.18 28.99 7.81
N GLU A 441 -23.81 28.35 6.71
CA GLU A 441 -24.72 27.89 5.65
C GLU A 441 -24.97 26.38 5.73
#